data_AF-A0A7X0CJY0-F1
#
_entry.id   AF-A0A7X0CJY0-F1
#
_cell.length_a   1.000
_cell.length_b   1.000
_cell.length_c   1.000
_cell.angle_alpha   90.00
_cell.angle_beta   90.00
_cell.angle_gamma   90.00
#
_symmetry.space_group_name_H-M   'P 1'
#
loop_
_entity.id
_entity.type
_entity.pdbx_description
1 polymer ?
#
loop_
_entity_poly.entity_id
_entity_poly.type
_entity_poly.pdbx_seq_one_letter_code
_entity_poly.pdbx_strand_id
1 'polypeptide(L)'
;MNKVLIITACLLLVIFKSAFAQDQLKIAEDRDSKKDAQTGTIKSFDGSDQKVHVMPDYFNRLLKISCLKDTITIFDYWGVPAEVTVLNKNFIKISYAVRGGSGVGLGNILLLCVNGTRLYEAMHVLEYINGESGDEQDLYKIKVTLNGDNKKTYKLLVGVHDSVKSRATPAINYNYNNQTVLSFDAGRNVFYSVKEDIYDSFTIYPTTQKNYKEKLKGNYPVIILGKETYYYIKGGWYNLGRNNELSGFTTHTAR
;
A
#
# COMPACT_ATOMS: atom_id res chain seq x y z
N MET A 1 8.44 -56.40 17.00
CA MET A 1 7.61 -55.29 16.47
C MET A 1 8.55 -54.33 15.73
N ASN A 2 8.37 -54.15 14.42
CA ASN A 2 9.36 -53.51 13.56
C ASN A 2 9.30 -51.98 13.70
N LYS A 3 10.25 -51.39 14.44
CA LYS A 3 10.28 -49.96 14.81
C LYS A 3 10.20 -49.02 13.60
N VAL A 4 10.74 -49.44 12.45
CA VAL A 4 10.70 -48.69 11.19
C VAL A 4 9.26 -48.52 10.68
N LEU A 5 8.42 -49.55 10.79
CA LEU A 5 7.04 -49.53 10.28
C LEU A 5 6.13 -48.60 11.09
N ILE A 6 6.40 -48.48 12.40
CA ILE A 6 5.70 -47.57 13.31
C ILE A 6 6.09 -46.12 13.03
N ILE A 7 7.38 -45.84 12.83
CA ILE A 7 7.87 -44.49 12.51
C ILE A 7 7.28 -44.00 11.18
N THR A 8 7.28 -44.84 10.14
CA THR A 8 6.71 -44.48 8.84
C THR A 8 5.20 -44.24 8.90
N ALA A 9 4.46 -45.06 9.64
CA ALA A 9 3.02 -44.87 9.84
C ALA A 9 2.70 -43.58 10.63
N CYS A 10 3.48 -43.27 11.67
CA CYS A 10 3.36 -42.01 12.41
C CYS A 10 3.69 -40.79 11.53
N LEU A 11 4.73 -40.87 10.70
CA LEU A 11 5.11 -39.78 9.79
C LEU A 11 4.00 -39.52 8.77
N LEU A 12 3.44 -40.58 8.17
CA LEU A 12 2.30 -40.48 7.25
C LEU A 12 1.07 -39.86 7.93
N LEU A 13 0.71 -40.30 9.14
CA LEU A 13 -0.41 -39.73 9.89
C LEU A 13 -0.23 -38.24 10.21
N VAL A 14 0.99 -37.81 10.54
CA VAL A 14 1.30 -36.39 10.76
C VAL A 14 1.16 -35.60 9.46
N ILE A 15 1.68 -36.11 8.34
CA ILE A 15 1.60 -35.47 7.02
C ILE A 15 0.13 -35.36 6.55
N PHE A 16 -0.68 -36.41 6.73
CA PHE A 16 -2.09 -36.35 6.38
C PHE A 16 -2.84 -35.33 7.23
N LYS A 17 -2.64 -35.34 8.56
CA LYS A 17 -3.29 -34.36 9.43
C LYS A 17 -2.88 -32.92 9.12
N SER A 18 -1.61 -32.67 8.77
CA SER A 18 -1.15 -31.33 8.39
C SER A 18 -1.73 -30.89 7.05
N ALA A 19 -1.83 -31.79 6.07
CA ALA A 19 -2.47 -31.50 4.78
C ALA A 19 -3.96 -31.14 4.94
N PHE A 20 -4.72 -31.95 5.70
CA PHE A 20 -6.13 -31.67 5.97
C PHE A 20 -6.33 -30.35 6.73
N ALA A 21 -5.45 -30.02 7.69
CA ALA A 21 -5.51 -28.73 8.40
C ALA A 21 -5.22 -27.54 7.48
N GLN A 22 -4.25 -27.67 6.58
CA GLN A 22 -3.91 -26.63 5.61
C GLN A 22 -5.04 -26.39 4.60
N ASP A 23 -5.71 -27.46 4.15
CA ASP A 23 -6.88 -27.35 3.26
C ASP A 23 -8.06 -26.66 3.96
N GLN A 24 -8.33 -26.99 5.23
CA GLN A 24 -9.38 -26.32 6.00
C GLN A 24 -9.09 -24.83 6.21
N LEU A 25 -7.83 -24.48 6.52
CA LEU A 25 -7.40 -23.09 6.65
C LEU A 25 -7.62 -22.33 5.35
N LYS A 26 -7.17 -22.88 4.22
CA LYS A 26 -7.36 -22.28 2.90
C LYS A 26 -8.84 -22.04 2.57
N ILE A 27 -9.71 -23.02 2.84
CA ILE A 27 -11.16 -22.90 2.59
C ILE A 27 -11.78 -21.79 3.46
N ALA A 28 -11.32 -21.63 4.71
CA ALA A 28 -11.78 -20.56 5.58
C ALA A 28 -11.31 -19.19 5.06
N GLU A 29 -10.02 -19.04 4.76
CA GLU A 29 -9.45 -17.79 4.25
C GLU A 29 -10.01 -17.39 2.88
N ASP A 30 -10.30 -18.34 1.99
CA ASP A 30 -10.98 -18.09 0.70
C ASP A 30 -12.42 -17.59 0.90
N ARG A 31 -13.12 -18.11 1.92
CA ARG A 31 -14.48 -17.68 2.27
C ARG A 31 -14.47 -16.26 2.81
N ASP A 32 -13.55 -15.95 3.72
CA ASP A 32 -13.40 -14.62 4.29
C ASP A 32 -12.97 -13.61 3.22
N SER A 33 -12.06 -14.00 2.33
CA SER A 33 -11.63 -13.19 1.18
C SER A 33 -12.80 -12.77 0.29
N LYS A 34 -13.74 -13.68 0.01
CA LYS A 34 -14.95 -13.39 -0.77
C LYS A 34 -15.94 -12.51 -0.02
N LYS A 35 -16.09 -12.73 1.29
CA LYS A 35 -16.99 -11.95 2.15
C LYS A 35 -16.54 -10.50 2.25
N ASP A 36 -15.23 -10.26 2.32
CA ASP A 36 -14.65 -8.93 2.53
C ASP A 36 -14.33 -8.20 1.22
N ALA A 37 -14.63 -8.83 0.07
CA ALA A 37 -14.51 -8.20 -1.23
C ALA A 37 -15.48 -7.02 -1.35
N GLN A 38 -14.98 -5.88 -1.82
CA GLN A 38 -15.73 -4.63 -1.94
C GLN A 38 -15.71 -4.14 -3.38
N THR A 39 -16.72 -3.35 -3.75
CA THR A 39 -16.79 -2.70 -5.06
C THR A 39 -17.14 -1.24 -4.88
N GLY A 40 -16.29 -0.35 -5.40
CA GLY A 40 -16.58 1.07 -5.49
C GLY A 40 -16.96 1.47 -6.91
N THR A 41 -17.96 2.35 -7.03
CA THR A 41 -18.35 2.93 -8.31
C THR A 41 -17.85 4.37 -8.38
N ILE A 42 -17.07 4.67 -9.42
CA ILE A 42 -16.57 6.01 -9.72
C ILE A 42 -16.74 6.31 -11.21
N LYS A 43 -16.78 7.58 -11.57
CA LYS A 43 -16.64 8.06 -12.94
C LYS A 43 -15.18 8.09 -13.33
N SER A 44 -14.84 7.43 -14.42
CA SER A 44 -13.62 7.67 -15.15
C SER A 44 -13.54 9.12 -15.59
N PHE A 45 -12.32 9.58 -15.81
CA PHE A 45 -12.01 10.90 -16.29
C PHE A 45 -12.43 11.21 -17.74
N ASP A 46 -12.84 10.18 -18.49
CA ASP A 46 -13.53 10.31 -19.78
C ASP A 46 -15.06 10.39 -19.64
N GLY A 47 -15.59 10.27 -18.42
CA GLY A 47 -17.01 10.38 -18.11
C GLY A 47 -17.75 9.05 -17.94
N SER A 48 -17.14 7.92 -18.31
CA SER A 48 -17.74 6.60 -18.18
C SER A 48 -17.86 6.16 -16.71
N ASP A 49 -18.95 5.49 -16.35
CA ASP A 49 -19.07 4.87 -15.03
C ASP A 49 -18.22 3.59 -14.98
N GLN A 50 -17.43 3.46 -13.93
CA GLN A 50 -16.49 2.36 -13.73
C GLN A 50 -16.68 1.72 -12.37
N LYS A 51 -16.53 0.39 -12.34
CA LYS A 51 -16.50 -0.40 -11.12
C LYS A 51 -15.07 -0.78 -10.80
N VAL A 52 -14.64 -0.46 -9.59
CA VAL A 52 -13.34 -0.84 -9.04
C VAL A 52 -13.61 -1.92 -8.00
N HIS A 53 -13.12 -3.13 -8.27
CA HIS A 53 -13.23 -4.28 -7.38
C HIS A 53 -12.00 -4.35 -6.50
N VAL A 54 -12.19 -4.46 -5.19
CA VAL A 54 -11.13 -4.60 -4.19
C VAL A 54 -11.29 -5.97 -3.55
N MET A 55 -10.35 -6.85 -3.84
CA MET A 55 -10.45 -8.28 -3.55
C MET A 55 -9.26 -8.72 -2.69
N PRO A 56 -9.45 -8.94 -1.38
CA PRO A 56 -8.43 -9.56 -0.56
C PRO A 56 -8.25 -11.02 -0.96
N ASP A 57 -7.04 -11.55 -0.74
CA ASP A 57 -6.65 -12.94 -0.91
C ASP A 57 -5.77 -13.27 0.30
N TYR A 58 -6.43 -13.61 1.41
CA TYR A 58 -5.77 -13.76 2.71
C TYR A 58 -4.75 -14.91 2.72
N PHE A 59 -5.06 -16.01 2.00
CA PHE A 59 -4.18 -17.17 1.89
C PHE A 59 -2.86 -16.82 1.20
N ASN A 60 -2.91 -16.07 0.09
CA ASN A 60 -1.69 -15.64 -0.62
C ASN A 60 -1.14 -14.29 -0.11
N ARG A 61 -1.81 -13.66 0.87
CA ARG A 61 -1.47 -12.33 1.41
C ARG A 61 -1.42 -11.24 0.34
N LEU A 62 -2.40 -11.27 -0.56
CA LEU A 62 -2.51 -10.28 -1.63
C LEU A 62 -3.75 -9.42 -1.43
N LEU A 63 -3.66 -8.17 -1.89
CA LEU A 63 -4.84 -7.35 -2.15
C LEU A 63 -4.84 -6.98 -3.63
N LYS A 64 -5.88 -7.42 -4.35
CA LYS A 64 -6.04 -7.18 -5.79
C LYS A 64 -7.08 -6.10 -6.00
N ILE A 65 -6.72 -5.05 -6.73
CA ILE A 65 -7.64 -4.01 -7.17
C ILE A 65 -7.77 -4.08 -8.67
N SER A 66 -8.98 -4.30 -9.18
CA SER A 66 -9.21 -4.43 -10.62
C SER A 66 -10.30 -3.50 -11.13
N CYS A 67 -10.11 -3.05 -12.36
CA CYS A 67 -11.10 -2.32 -13.13
C CYS A 67 -10.98 -2.77 -14.58
N LEU A 68 -12.05 -3.35 -15.12
CA LEU A 68 -12.04 -3.98 -16.44
C LEU A 68 -10.90 -5.00 -16.58
N LYS A 69 -9.86 -4.69 -17.37
CA LYS A 69 -8.71 -5.57 -17.60
C LYS A 69 -7.43 -5.14 -16.86
N ASP A 70 -7.47 -4.01 -16.18
CA ASP A 70 -6.33 -3.52 -15.43
C ASP A 70 -6.39 -3.99 -13.99
N THR A 71 -5.25 -4.38 -13.43
CA THR A 71 -5.15 -4.91 -12.06
C THR A 71 -3.89 -4.41 -11.38
N ILE A 72 -4.08 -3.83 -10.20
CA ILE A 72 -3.03 -3.48 -9.24
C ILE A 72 -3.00 -4.59 -8.19
N THR A 73 -1.82 -5.14 -7.93
CA THR A 73 -1.61 -6.14 -6.88
C THR A 73 -0.68 -5.59 -5.80
N ILE A 74 -1.15 -5.64 -4.56
CA ILE A 74 -0.38 -5.35 -3.35
C ILE A 74 0.03 -6.68 -2.73
N PHE A 75 1.29 -6.78 -2.32
CA PHE A 75 1.87 -7.94 -1.65
C PHE A 75 1.98 -7.68 -0.14
N ASP A 76 2.15 -8.77 0.61
CA ASP A 76 2.26 -8.74 2.08
C ASP A 76 1.09 -8.04 2.79
N TYR A 77 -0.09 -8.10 2.15
CA TYR A 77 -1.34 -7.61 2.72
C TYR A 77 -1.67 -8.40 3.98
N TRP A 78 -1.92 -7.67 5.07
CA TRP A 78 -2.24 -8.25 6.37
C TRP A 78 -3.73 -8.55 6.45
N GLY A 79 -4.11 -9.65 7.11
CA GLY A 79 -5.47 -10.23 7.12
C GLY A 79 -6.57 -9.42 7.80
N VAL A 80 -6.50 -8.09 7.77
CA VAL A 80 -7.53 -7.15 8.19
C VAL A 80 -8.18 -6.59 6.93
N PRO A 81 -9.52 -6.61 6.81
CA PRO A 81 -10.22 -6.09 5.63
C PRO A 81 -9.80 -4.66 5.28
N ALA A 82 -9.52 -4.41 4.00
CA ALA A 82 -9.26 -3.06 3.51
C ALA A 82 -10.51 -2.19 3.63
N GLU A 83 -10.34 -0.93 4.03
CA GLU A 83 -11.43 0.05 4.06
C GLU A 83 -11.50 0.77 2.71
N VAL A 84 -12.65 0.70 2.05
CA VAL A 84 -12.87 1.34 0.75
C VAL A 84 -13.83 2.52 0.91
N THR A 85 -13.36 3.72 0.57
CA THR A 85 -14.16 4.96 0.62
C THR A 85 -14.16 5.66 -0.72
N VAL A 86 -15.33 5.93 -1.29
CA VAL A 86 -15.45 6.84 -2.44
C VAL A 86 -15.29 8.27 -1.93
N LEU A 87 -14.19 8.95 -2.28
CA LEU A 87 -13.92 10.32 -1.81
C LEU A 87 -14.76 11.35 -2.56
N ASN A 88 -14.94 11.13 -3.87
CA ASN A 88 -15.86 11.87 -4.71
C ASN A 88 -16.19 11.03 -5.94
N LYS A 89 -16.86 11.62 -6.93
CA LYS A 89 -17.21 10.92 -8.17
C LYS A 89 -16.02 10.32 -8.93
N ASN A 90 -14.78 10.82 -8.80
CA ASN A 90 -13.63 10.37 -9.61
C ASN A 90 -12.58 9.58 -8.83
N PHE A 91 -12.60 9.62 -7.50
CA PHE A 91 -11.55 9.04 -6.68
C PHE A 91 -12.09 8.09 -5.62
N ILE A 92 -11.36 6.99 -5.42
CA ILE A 92 -11.60 6.01 -4.37
C ILE A 92 -10.35 5.86 -3.51
N LYS A 93 -10.52 5.95 -2.20
CA LYS A 93 -9.51 5.70 -1.18
C LYS A 93 -9.60 4.25 -0.74
N ILE A 94 -8.46 3.58 -0.65
CA ILE A 94 -8.31 2.24 -0.10
C ILE A 94 -7.28 2.33 1.02
N SER A 95 -7.71 2.12 2.26
CA SER A 95 -6.84 2.01 3.43
C SER A 95 -6.62 0.54 3.75
N TYR A 96 -5.36 0.10 3.90
CA TYR A 96 -5.05 -1.31 4.11
C TYR A 96 -3.81 -1.50 4.98
N ALA A 97 -3.73 -2.64 5.67
CA ALA A 97 -2.59 -3.00 6.51
C ALA A 97 -1.62 -3.93 5.78
N VAL A 98 -0.33 -3.80 6.09
CA VAL A 98 0.73 -4.72 5.66
C VAL A 98 1.51 -5.22 6.87
N ARG A 99 2.27 -6.29 6.70
CA ARG A 99 3.07 -6.85 7.78
C ARG A 99 4.23 -5.90 8.16
N GLY A 100 4.12 -5.23 9.32
CA GLY A 100 5.17 -4.33 9.86
C GLY A 100 6.24 -4.99 10.74
N GLY A 101 5.96 -6.18 11.28
CA GLY A 101 6.82 -6.85 12.28
C GLY A 101 6.08 -7.08 13.60
N SER A 102 6.75 -7.73 14.56
CA SER A 102 6.17 -7.94 15.89
C SER A 102 6.07 -6.60 16.64
N GLY A 103 4.88 -6.27 17.14
CA GLY A 103 4.65 -5.01 17.88
C GLY A 103 4.57 -3.75 17.00
N VAL A 104 4.53 -3.90 15.67
CA VAL A 104 4.47 -2.78 14.73
C VAL A 104 3.19 -2.85 13.90
N GLY A 105 2.29 -1.90 14.12
CA GLY A 105 1.16 -1.62 13.24
C GLY A 105 1.61 -0.77 12.06
N LEU A 106 1.31 -1.22 10.84
CA LEU A 106 1.73 -0.57 9.60
C LEU A 106 0.56 -0.60 8.60
N GLY A 107 0.17 0.58 8.11
CA GLY A 107 -0.88 0.71 7.12
C GLY A 107 -0.58 1.76 6.07
N ASN A 108 -1.13 1.53 4.89
CA ASN A 108 -0.96 2.37 3.71
C ASN A 108 -2.32 2.85 3.21
N ILE A 109 -2.27 3.95 2.48
CA ILE A 109 -3.41 4.51 1.77
C ILE A 109 -3.09 4.57 0.28
N LEU A 110 -3.98 4.00 -0.51
CA LEU A 110 -3.96 4.05 -1.96
C LEU A 110 -5.17 4.85 -2.44
N LEU A 111 -4.91 5.98 -3.10
CA LEU A 111 -5.93 6.77 -3.79
C LEU A 111 -5.89 6.42 -5.28
N LEU A 112 -7.02 5.96 -5.81
CA LEU A 112 -7.16 5.57 -7.20
C LEU A 112 -8.11 6.48 -7.96
N CYS A 113 -7.82 6.68 -9.24
CA CYS A 113 -8.77 7.17 -10.23
C CYS A 113 -8.70 6.29 -11.49
N VAL A 114 -9.73 6.40 -12.33
CA VAL A 114 -9.78 5.71 -13.63
C VAL A 114 -9.74 6.75 -14.75
N ASN A 115 -8.99 6.46 -15.80
CA ASN A 115 -9.03 7.23 -17.04
C ASN A 115 -9.02 6.26 -18.22
N GLY A 116 -10.12 6.23 -18.99
CA GLY A 116 -10.36 5.17 -19.94
C GLY A 116 -10.59 3.84 -19.22
N THR A 117 -9.83 2.83 -19.60
CA THR A 117 -9.90 1.48 -19.02
C THR A 117 -8.77 1.20 -18.01
N ARG A 118 -8.03 2.23 -17.60
CA ARG A 118 -6.80 2.09 -16.81
C ARG A 118 -6.96 2.67 -15.41
N LEU A 119 -6.48 1.93 -14.42
CA LEU A 119 -6.31 2.36 -13.03
C LEU A 119 -5.03 3.20 -12.91
N TYR A 120 -5.15 4.31 -12.21
CA TYR A 120 -4.00 5.16 -11.87
C TYR A 120 -3.90 5.27 -10.35
N GLU A 121 -2.72 4.98 -9.82
CA GLU A 121 -2.34 5.28 -8.44
C GLU A 121 -2.15 6.79 -8.30
N ALA A 122 -3.25 7.51 -8.07
CA ALA A 122 -3.20 8.95 -7.91
C ALA A 122 -2.34 9.37 -6.71
N MET A 123 -2.30 8.53 -5.67
CA MET A 123 -1.37 8.64 -4.54
C MET A 123 -1.23 7.26 -3.89
N HIS A 124 -0.03 6.89 -3.50
CA HIS A 124 0.21 5.70 -2.68
C HIS A 124 1.28 6.02 -1.64
N VAL A 125 0.86 6.10 -0.38
CA VAL A 125 1.73 6.53 0.72
C VAL A 125 1.41 5.76 2.01
N LEU A 126 2.29 5.90 2.99
CA LEU A 126 2.08 5.40 4.33
C LEU A 126 0.92 6.14 5.01
N GLU A 127 -0.05 5.40 5.54
CA GLU A 127 -1.16 5.95 6.31
C GLU A 127 -0.80 6.07 7.79
N TYR A 128 -0.23 5.01 8.36
CA TYR A 128 0.19 5.00 9.76
C TYR A 128 1.33 4.03 10.03
N ILE A 129 2.15 4.36 11.02
CA ILE A 129 3.06 3.46 11.72
C ILE A 129 2.80 3.66 13.21
N ASN A 130 2.60 2.58 13.93
CA ASN A 130 2.60 2.59 15.39
C ASN A 130 3.50 1.44 15.86
N GLY A 131 4.59 1.77 16.53
CA GLY A 131 5.57 0.80 17.01
C GLY A 131 5.87 1.01 18.48
N GLU A 132 6.02 -0.11 19.21
CA GLU A 132 6.57 -0.11 20.56
C GLU A 132 7.86 -0.94 20.58
N SER A 133 8.96 -0.32 21.00
CA SER A 133 10.26 -0.97 21.14
C SER A 133 10.85 -0.65 22.52
N GLY A 134 10.58 -1.53 23.49
CA GLY A 134 11.01 -1.34 24.87
C GLY A 134 10.42 -0.07 25.49
N ASP A 135 11.27 0.93 25.72
CA ASP A 135 10.90 2.23 26.31
C ASP A 135 10.55 3.31 25.28
N GLU A 136 10.54 2.97 23.98
CA GLU A 136 10.27 3.86 22.85
C GLU A 136 8.91 3.56 22.20
N GLN A 137 8.13 4.61 21.98
CA GLN A 137 6.85 4.60 21.28
C GLN A 137 6.90 5.55 20.09
N ASP A 138 6.65 5.01 18.90
CA ASP A 138 6.64 5.75 17.65
C ASP A 138 5.23 5.78 17.08
N LEU A 139 4.77 6.97 16.70
CA LEU A 139 3.48 7.15 16.03
C LEU A 139 3.65 8.09 14.84
N TYR A 140 3.39 7.57 13.66
CA TYR A 140 3.16 8.35 12.45
C TYR A 140 1.73 8.08 11.98
N LYS A 141 1.00 9.12 11.58
CA LYS A 141 -0.34 8.99 11.01
C LYS A 141 -0.65 10.14 10.08
N ILE A 142 -1.33 9.87 8.97
CA ILE A 142 -1.89 10.91 8.11
C ILE A 142 -3.41 10.86 8.05
N LYS A 143 -4.01 12.00 7.70
CA LYS A 143 -5.43 12.13 7.36
C LYS A 143 -5.55 12.93 6.07
N VAL A 144 -6.33 12.41 5.12
CA VAL A 144 -6.49 13.02 3.81
C VAL A 144 -7.87 13.62 3.64
N THR A 145 -7.97 14.74 2.93
CA THR A 145 -9.23 15.38 2.54
C THR A 145 -9.10 15.89 1.11
N LEU A 146 -10.00 15.45 0.23
CA LEU A 146 -10.03 15.88 -1.16
C LEU A 146 -10.87 17.14 -1.30
N ASN A 147 -10.30 18.16 -1.93
CA ASN A 147 -10.96 19.41 -2.29
C ASN A 147 -11.03 19.56 -3.81
N GLY A 148 -12.01 20.32 -4.29
CA GLY A 148 -12.26 20.53 -5.71
C GLY A 148 -13.19 19.48 -6.33
N ASP A 149 -13.69 19.80 -7.51
CA ASP A 149 -14.80 19.12 -8.19
C ASP A 149 -14.44 18.66 -9.62
N ASN A 150 -13.27 19.05 -10.11
CA ASN A 150 -12.78 18.72 -11.45
C ASN A 150 -11.24 18.70 -11.51
N LYS A 151 -10.70 18.16 -12.61
CA LYS A 151 -9.25 17.96 -12.82
C LYS A 151 -8.38 19.20 -12.62
N LYS A 152 -8.92 20.41 -12.84
CA LYS A 152 -8.19 21.67 -12.69
C LYS A 152 -8.19 22.20 -11.26
N THR A 153 -9.15 21.76 -10.44
CA THR A 153 -9.39 22.28 -9.09
C THR A 153 -9.02 21.28 -8.00
N TYR A 154 -8.78 20.01 -8.35
CA TYR A 154 -8.43 18.98 -7.38
C TYR A 154 -7.16 19.32 -6.60
N LYS A 155 -7.31 19.29 -5.28
CA LYS A 155 -6.22 19.39 -4.30
C LYS A 155 -6.45 18.38 -3.19
N LEU A 156 -5.39 17.76 -2.70
CA LEU A 156 -5.46 16.89 -1.53
C LEU A 156 -4.83 17.60 -0.34
N LEU A 157 -5.61 17.80 0.72
CA LEU A 157 -5.12 18.26 2.00
C LEU A 157 -4.70 17.05 2.83
N VAL A 158 -3.44 17.02 3.27
CA VAL A 158 -2.89 15.93 4.07
C VAL A 158 -2.43 16.47 5.41
N GLY A 159 -3.15 16.14 6.47
CA GLY A 159 -2.70 16.36 7.84
C GLY A 159 -1.76 15.23 8.26
N VAL A 160 -0.60 15.56 8.80
CA VAL A 160 0.44 14.62 9.25
C VAL A 160 0.63 14.79 10.75
N HIS A 161 0.58 13.69 11.49
CA HIS A 161 0.96 13.61 12.90
C HIS A 161 2.15 12.67 13.02
N ASP A 162 3.24 13.13 13.62
CA ASP A 162 4.45 12.35 13.85
C ASP A 162 4.96 12.63 15.26
N SER A 163 5.18 11.58 16.04
CA SER A 163 5.68 11.67 17.39
C SER A 163 6.55 10.49 17.76
N VAL A 164 7.56 10.76 18.55
CA VAL A 164 8.43 9.76 19.19
C VAL A 164 8.47 10.07 20.67
N LYS A 165 8.33 9.03 21.49
CA LYS A 165 8.41 9.11 22.94
C LYS A 165 9.26 7.98 23.48
N SER A 166 10.46 8.31 23.93
CA SER A 166 11.42 7.43 24.60
C SER A 166 11.61 7.83 26.05
N ARG A 167 11.48 6.87 26.98
CA ARG A 167 11.85 7.08 28.40
C ARG A 167 13.35 6.94 28.61
N ALA A 168 13.98 6.00 27.91
CA ALA A 168 15.42 5.75 27.98
C ALA A 168 16.24 6.90 27.38
N THR A 169 15.74 7.53 26.32
CA THR A 169 16.43 8.64 25.62
C THR A 169 15.50 9.84 25.43
N PRO A 170 15.16 10.62 26.47
CA PRO A 170 14.18 11.71 26.33
C PRO A 170 14.56 12.81 25.33
N ALA A 171 15.84 12.94 24.99
CA ALA A 171 16.34 13.95 24.07
C ALA A 171 15.86 13.77 22.61
N ILE A 172 15.40 12.56 22.22
CA ILE A 172 14.83 12.32 20.88
C ILE A 172 13.32 12.55 20.83
N ASN A 173 12.68 12.89 21.95
CA ASN A 173 11.23 13.01 22.02
C ASN A 173 10.75 14.22 21.21
N TYR A 174 9.71 14.00 20.40
CA TYR A 174 9.02 15.06 19.69
C TYR A 174 7.55 14.73 19.48
N ASN A 175 6.76 15.75 19.23
CA ASN A 175 5.37 15.63 18.81
C ASN A 175 5.06 16.78 17.85
N TYR A 176 4.81 16.43 16.59
CA TYR A 176 4.65 17.38 15.51
C TYR A 176 3.37 17.12 14.73
N ASN A 177 2.72 18.21 14.34
CA ASN A 177 1.57 18.20 13.45
C ASN A 177 1.87 19.11 12.27
N ASN A 178 1.70 18.62 11.05
CA ASN A 178 1.83 19.38 9.82
C ASN A 178 0.58 19.26 8.96
N GLN A 179 0.48 20.14 7.98
CA GLN A 179 -0.46 20.04 6.90
C GLN A 179 0.23 20.34 5.57
N THR A 180 0.18 19.38 4.64
CA THR A 180 0.69 19.53 3.27
C THR A 180 -0.48 19.61 2.31
N VAL A 181 -0.37 20.47 1.29
CA VAL A 181 -1.32 20.52 0.17
C VAL A 181 -0.68 19.88 -1.06
N LEU A 182 -1.32 18.87 -1.63
CA LEU A 182 -0.90 18.24 -2.87
C LEU A 182 -1.74 18.78 -4.04
N SER A 183 -1.06 19.18 -5.10
CA SER A 183 -1.68 19.56 -6.38
C SER A 183 -1.91 18.32 -7.25
N PHE A 184 -2.92 18.35 -8.11
CA PHE A 184 -3.19 17.26 -9.05
C PHE A 184 -2.55 17.52 -10.43
N ASP A 185 -1.68 16.63 -10.88
CA ASP A 185 -1.16 16.60 -12.25
C ASP A 185 -2.14 15.81 -13.13
N ALA A 186 -3.01 16.51 -13.85
CA ALA A 186 -4.01 15.90 -14.72
C ALA A 186 -3.41 15.14 -15.92
N GLY A 187 -2.16 15.44 -16.31
CA GLY A 187 -1.49 14.73 -17.40
C GLY A 187 -0.99 13.36 -16.97
N ARG A 188 -0.61 13.22 -15.70
CA ARG A 188 -0.15 11.95 -15.10
C ARG A 188 -1.21 11.25 -14.25
N ASN A 189 -2.30 11.94 -13.92
CA ASN A 189 -3.35 11.54 -12.99
C ASN A 189 -2.83 11.26 -11.57
N VAL A 190 -1.93 12.11 -11.06
CA VAL A 190 -1.30 11.94 -9.74
C VAL A 190 -1.33 13.20 -8.89
N PHE A 191 -1.43 13.05 -7.58
CA PHE A 191 -1.21 14.13 -6.62
C PHE A 191 0.27 14.26 -6.30
N TYR A 192 0.75 15.49 -6.13
CA TYR A 192 2.14 15.77 -5.80
C TYR A 192 2.26 17.06 -4.99
N SER A 193 3.29 17.14 -4.15
CA SER A 193 3.65 18.35 -3.41
C SER A 193 4.55 19.25 -4.25
N VAL A 194 5.60 18.67 -4.84
CA VAL A 194 6.61 19.36 -5.65
C VAL A 194 7.02 18.48 -6.83
N LYS A 195 7.74 19.06 -7.78
CA LYS A 195 8.43 18.32 -8.83
C LYS A 195 9.92 18.50 -8.64
N GLU A 196 10.67 17.40 -8.68
CA GLU A 196 12.10 17.41 -8.40
C GLU A 196 12.89 16.87 -9.59
N ASP A 197 13.97 17.56 -9.92
CA ASP A 197 14.94 17.11 -10.91
C ASP A 197 15.91 16.13 -10.26
N ILE A 198 15.85 14.87 -10.67
CA ILE A 198 16.71 13.81 -10.18
C ILE A 198 17.82 13.57 -11.20
N TYR A 199 19.05 13.44 -10.71
CA TYR A 199 20.20 12.96 -11.47
C TYR A 199 21.10 12.08 -10.60
N ASP A 200 20.58 10.95 -10.13
CA ASP A 200 21.27 10.08 -9.18
C ASP A 200 20.98 8.59 -9.45
N SER A 201 21.73 7.71 -8.76
CA SER A 201 21.56 6.27 -8.78
C SER A 201 20.83 5.80 -7.53
N PHE A 202 19.77 5.03 -7.75
CA PHE A 202 18.94 4.46 -6.69
C PHE A 202 19.03 2.94 -6.71
N THR A 203 18.88 2.34 -5.53
CA THR A 203 18.58 0.91 -5.44
C THR A 203 17.06 0.75 -5.37
N ILE A 204 16.47 0.16 -6.40
CA ILE A 204 15.03 -0.07 -6.48
C ILE A 204 14.70 -1.42 -5.86
N TYR A 205 13.75 -1.43 -4.93
CA TYR A 205 13.16 -2.62 -4.33
C TYR A 205 11.73 -2.79 -4.85
N PRO A 206 11.57 -3.45 -6.00
CA PRO A 206 10.24 -3.81 -6.51
C PRO A 206 9.63 -4.93 -5.65
N THR A 207 8.31 -5.03 -5.63
CA THR A 207 7.58 -6.02 -4.81
C THR A 207 7.74 -7.48 -5.27
N THR A 208 8.02 -7.71 -6.56
CA THR A 208 8.05 -9.08 -7.13
C THR A 208 9.35 -9.47 -7.82
N GLN A 209 10.31 -8.56 -7.92
CA GLN A 209 11.57 -8.79 -8.62
C GLN A 209 12.74 -8.61 -7.66
N LYS A 210 13.91 -9.11 -8.06
CA LYS A 210 15.14 -8.81 -7.34
C LYS A 210 15.38 -7.30 -7.37
N ASN A 211 15.92 -6.77 -6.29
CA ASN A 211 16.39 -5.38 -6.28
C ASN A 211 17.43 -5.13 -7.37
N TYR A 212 17.45 -3.91 -7.89
CA TYR A 212 18.38 -3.52 -8.95
C TYR A 212 18.78 -2.06 -8.77
N LYS A 213 19.93 -1.68 -9.33
CA LYS A 213 20.35 -0.29 -9.38
C LYS A 213 19.84 0.36 -10.66
N GLU A 214 19.27 1.54 -10.55
CA GLU A 214 18.83 2.34 -11.69
C GLU A 214 19.33 3.77 -11.55
N LYS A 215 19.86 4.33 -12.64
CA LYS A 215 20.17 5.75 -12.74
C LYS A 215 18.93 6.49 -13.23
N LEU A 216 18.40 7.38 -12.41
CA LEU A 216 17.26 8.20 -12.74
C LEU A 216 17.73 9.58 -13.21
N LYS A 217 17.17 10.04 -14.33
CA LYS A 217 17.39 11.38 -14.89
C LYS A 217 16.07 11.96 -15.38
N GLY A 218 15.61 13.03 -14.76
CA GLY A 218 14.42 13.75 -15.20
C GLY A 218 13.71 14.49 -14.08
N ASN A 219 12.56 15.09 -14.42
CA ASN A 219 11.70 15.81 -13.50
C ASN A 219 10.53 14.92 -13.05
N TYR A 220 10.45 14.61 -11.75
CA TYR A 220 9.51 13.64 -11.21
C TYR A 220 8.53 14.28 -10.22
N PRO A 221 7.24 13.92 -10.22
CA PRO A 221 6.32 14.28 -9.15
C PRO A 221 6.75 13.65 -7.82
N VAL A 222 6.72 14.45 -6.75
CA VAL A 222 7.14 14.05 -5.40
C VAL A 222 6.07 14.40 -4.37
N ILE A 223 5.82 13.48 -3.43
CA ILE A 223 5.02 13.74 -2.23
C ILE A 223 5.96 13.79 -1.02
N ILE A 224 5.92 14.89 -0.27
CA ILE A 224 6.67 15.06 0.98
C ILE A 224 5.66 15.20 2.13
N LEU A 225 5.68 14.25 3.07
CA LEU A 225 4.77 14.16 4.22
C LEU A 225 5.58 13.98 5.51
N GLY A 226 5.94 15.09 6.14
CA GLY A 226 6.82 15.06 7.32
C GLY A 226 8.19 14.48 6.95
N LYS A 227 8.59 13.38 7.59
CA LYS A 227 9.85 12.67 7.30
C LYS A 227 9.79 11.77 6.07
N GLU A 228 8.60 11.48 5.56
CA GLU A 228 8.41 10.54 4.45
C GLU A 228 8.43 11.26 3.10
N THR A 229 9.17 10.70 2.14
CA THR A 229 9.24 11.22 0.76
C THR A 229 8.90 10.10 -0.22
N TYR A 230 8.10 10.43 -1.24
CA TYR A 230 7.66 9.47 -2.25
C TYR A 230 7.84 10.01 -3.65
N TYR A 231 8.40 9.20 -4.55
CA TYR A 231 8.61 9.53 -5.95
C TYR A 231 7.65 8.76 -6.87
N TYR A 232 7.07 9.45 -7.84
CA TYR A 232 6.30 8.80 -8.90
C TYR A 232 7.19 8.52 -10.12
N ILE A 233 7.50 7.25 -10.36
CA ILE A 233 8.43 6.81 -11.40
C ILE A 233 7.76 5.72 -12.25
N LYS A 234 7.77 5.90 -13.58
CA LYS A 234 7.29 4.90 -14.57
C LYS A 234 5.90 4.29 -14.28
N GLY A 235 5.00 5.04 -13.68
CA GLY A 235 3.62 4.60 -13.44
C GLY A 235 3.30 4.19 -12.01
N GLY A 236 4.30 4.08 -11.13
CA GLY A 236 4.13 3.68 -9.72
C GLY A 236 4.76 4.65 -8.74
N TRP A 237 4.35 4.53 -7.48
CA TRP A 237 4.92 5.27 -6.36
C TRP A 237 5.98 4.45 -5.64
N TYR A 238 7.01 5.14 -5.16
CA TYR A 238 8.10 4.56 -4.41
C TYR A 238 8.38 5.42 -3.17
N ASN A 239 8.45 4.80 -1.99
CA ASN A 239 8.94 5.45 -0.78
C ASN A 239 10.47 5.55 -0.81
N LEU A 240 11.00 6.72 -0.49
CA LEU A 240 12.43 6.95 -0.35
C LEU A 240 12.89 6.50 1.04
N GLY A 241 13.69 5.44 1.07
CA GLY A 241 14.40 4.97 2.25
C GLY A 241 15.76 5.62 2.42
N ARG A 242 16.57 5.04 3.33
CA ARG A 242 17.97 5.44 3.52
C ARG A 242 18.79 5.06 2.30
N ASN A 243 19.95 5.70 2.10
CA ASN A 243 20.94 5.32 1.07
C ASN A 243 20.38 5.26 -0.37
N ASN A 244 19.48 6.18 -0.73
CA ASN A 244 18.84 6.23 -2.05
C ASN A 244 18.13 4.92 -2.42
N GLU A 245 17.47 4.30 -1.45
CA GLU A 245 16.62 3.13 -1.68
C GLU A 245 15.19 3.57 -2.03
N LEU A 246 14.61 2.96 -3.06
CA LEU A 246 13.24 3.23 -3.50
C LEU A 246 12.41 1.95 -3.40
N SER A 247 11.48 1.93 -2.45
CA SER A 247 10.62 0.77 -2.18
C SER A 247 9.25 0.96 -2.82
N GLY A 248 8.90 0.08 -3.76
CA GLY A 248 7.61 0.11 -4.43
C GLY A 248 6.51 -0.57 -3.61
N PHE A 249 5.25 -0.19 -3.85
CA PHE A 249 4.10 -0.74 -3.12
C PHE A 249 3.36 -1.85 -3.86
N THR A 250 3.42 -1.85 -5.19
CA THR A 250 2.49 -2.62 -6.03
C THR A 250 3.16 -3.20 -7.27
N THR A 251 2.43 -4.08 -7.95
CA THR A 251 2.65 -4.38 -9.37
C THR A 251 1.39 -4.09 -10.18
N HIS A 252 1.60 -3.72 -11.45
CA HIS A 252 0.53 -3.49 -12.42
C HIS A 252 0.52 -4.59 -13.46
N THR A 253 -0.65 -5.14 -13.75
CA THR A 253 -0.86 -6.06 -14.87
C THR A 253 -2.01 -5.56 -15.71
N ALA A 254 -1.71 -5.02 -16.88
CA ALA A 254 -2.70 -4.76 -17.92
C ALA A 254 -2.83 -6.02 -18.79
N ARG A 255 -4.02 -6.60 -18.87
CA ARG A 255 -4.33 -7.73 -19.78
C ARG A 255 -5.15 -7.31 -20.99
#